data_AF-Q1W616-F1
#
_entry.id   AF-Q1W616-F1
#
_cell.length_a   1.000
_cell.length_b   1.000
_cell.length_c   1.000
_cell.angle_alpha   90.00
_cell.angle_beta   90.00
_cell.angle_gamma   90.00
#
_symmetry.space_group_name_H-M   'P 1'
#
loop_
_entity.id
_entity.type
_entity.pdbx_description
1 polymer ?
#
loop_
_entity_poly.entity_id
_entity_poly.type
_entity_poly.pdbx_seq_one_letter_code
_entity_poly.pdbx_strand_id
1 'polypeptide(L)' 'AIAYCHSNEFMHRDLKPENLLFSDSSPNSLLKVIDWGFAAKCPKTHKFTSVVGTPYY' A
#
# COMPACT_ATOMS: atom_id res chain seq x y z
N ALA A 1 5.94 6.91 -0.68
CA ALA A 1 5.60 5.66 0.05
C ALA A 1 5.71 4.42 -0.84
N ILE A 2 4.88 4.29 -1.88
CA ILE A 2 4.82 3.04 -2.69
C ILE A 2 6.11 2.72 -3.45
N ALA A 3 6.77 3.72 -4.05
CA ALA A 3 8.06 3.51 -4.69
C ALA A 3 9.12 2.95 -3.73
N TYR A 4 9.12 3.41 -2.47
CA TYR A 4 10.00 2.90 -1.42
C TYR A 4 9.67 1.45 -1.05
N CYS A 5 8.39 1.10 -0.96
CA CYS A 5 7.99 -0.29 -0.70
C CYS A 5 8.40 -1.21 -1.86
N HIS A 6 8.18 -0.77 -3.10
CA HIS A 6 8.59 -1.51 -4.29
C HIS A 6 10.11 -1.66 -4.38
N SER A 7 10.91 -0.67 -3.99
CA SER A 7 12.38 -0.80 -3.96
C SER A 7 12.86 -1.81 -2.91
N ASN A 8 12.04 -2.08 -1.89
CA ASN A 8 12.30 -3.10 -0.87
C ASN A 8 11.60 -4.44 -1.17
N GLU A 9 11.11 -4.61 -2.40
CA GLU A 9 10.40 -5.83 -2.84
C GLU A 9 9.10 -6.11 -2.06
N PHE A 10 8.40 -5.09 -1.58
CA PHE A 10 7.08 -5.24 -0.94
C PHE A 10 5.97 -4.60 -1.75
N MET A 11 4.85 -5.30 -1.89
CA MET A 11 3.60 -4.75 -2.42
C MET A 11 2.55 -4.65 -1.30
N HIS A 12 1.80 -3.55 -1.28
CA HIS A 12 0.73 -3.31 -0.30
C HIS A 12 -0.53 -4.14 -0.58
N ARG A 13 -0.92 -4.28 -1.87
CA ARG A 13 -2.06 -5.08 -2.36
C ARG A 13 -3.47 -4.68 -1.87
N ASP A 14 -3.64 -3.51 -1.25
CA ASP A 14 -4.97 -2.99 -0.86
C ASP A 14 -4.91 -1.45 -0.74
N LEU A 15 -4.49 -0.78 -1.82
CA LEU A 15 -4.43 0.67 -1.85
C LEU A 15 -5.79 1.25 -2.22
N LYS A 16 -6.35 2.01 -1.29
CA LYS A 16 -7.66 2.65 -1.39
C LYS A 16 -7.68 3.94 -0.55
N PRO A 17 -8.58 4.90 -0.81
CA PRO A 17 -8.63 6.16 -0.06
C PRO A 17 -8.71 5.97 1.46
N GLU A 18 -9.40 4.93 1.91
CA GLU A 18 -9.56 4.58 3.32
C GLU A 18 -8.22 4.22 3.99
N ASN A 19 -7.25 3.75 3.22
CA ASN A 19 -5.91 3.40 3.67
C ASN A 19 -4.90 4.56 3.54
N LEU A 20 -5.37 5.77 3.24
CA LEU A 20 -4.56 6.97 3.14
C LEU A 20 -5.01 7.99 4.20
N LEU A 21 -4.23 8.12 5.28
CA LEU A 21 -4.55 9.02 6.38
C LEU A 21 -3.58 10.18 6.47
N PHE A 22 -4.10 11.35 6.83
CA PHE A 22 -3.31 12.50 7.22
C PHE A 22 -2.77 12.33 8.65
N SER A 23 -1.55 12.78 8.92
CA SER A 23 -0.94 12.69 10.26
C SER A 23 -1.66 13.51 11.32
N ASP A 24 -2.31 14.58 10.87
CA ASP A 24 -2.99 15.60 11.65
C ASP A 24 -3.94 16.43 10.78
N SER A 25 -4.64 17.41 11.37
CA SER A 25 -5.62 18.26 10.68
C SER A 25 -5.03 19.52 10.04
N SER A 26 -3.71 19.68 9.99
CA SER A 26 -3.10 20.88 9.38
C SER A 26 -3.22 20.85 7.85
N PRO A 27 -3.24 22.02 7.17
CA PRO A 27 -3.29 22.08 5.71
C PRO A 27 -2.11 21.40 5.00
N ASN A 28 -0.96 21.26 5.68
CA ASN A 28 0.26 20.64 5.16
C ASN A 28 0.53 19.27 5.78
N SER A 29 -0.52 18.63 6.31
CA SER A 29 -0.43 17.34 6.97
C SER A 29 0.15 16.27 6.05
N LEU A 30 1.01 15.41 6.61
CA LEU A 30 1.66 14.36 5.84
C LEU A 30 0.68 13.23 5.56
N LEU A 31 0.56 12.84 4.30
CA LEU A 31 -0.20 11.66 3.91
C LEU A 31 0.58 10.38 4.20
N LYS A 32 -0.05 9.45 4.91
CA LYS A 32 0.50 8.15 5.31
C LYS A 32 -0.36 7.02 4.76
N VAL A 33 0.33 5.97 4.30
CA VAL A 33 -0.30 4.71 3.88
C VAL A 33 -0.39 3.80 5.11
N ILE A 34 -1.58 3.27 5.38
CA ILE A 34 -1.87 2.38 6.51
C ILE A 34 -2.43 1.04 6.01
N ASP A 35 -2.65 0.11 6.95
CA ASP A 35 -3.23 -1.22 6.71
C ASP A 35 -2.43 -2.12 5.75
N TRP A 36 -1.33 -2.66 6.27
CA TRP A 36 -0.44 -3.59 5.57
C TRP A 36 -0.88 -5.05 5.73
N GLY A 37 -2.14 -5.32 6.13
CA GLY A 37 -2.64 -6.68 6.36
C GLY A 37 -2.58 -7.58 5.13
N PHE A 38 -2.70 -6.97 3.94
CA PHE A 38 -2.50 -7.64 2.67
C PHE A 38 -1.10 -7.46 2.10
N ALA A 39 -0.14 -6.85 2.78
CA ALA A 39 1.18 -6.65 2.20
C ALA A 39 1.94 -7.98 2.03
N ALA A 40 2.76 -8.09 0.98
CA ALA A 40 3.60 -9.25 0.77
C ALA A 40 4.89 -8.91 0.05
N LYS A 41 5.94 -9.71 0.32
CA LYS A 41 7.18 -9.63 -0.42
C LYS A 41 6.96 -10.14 -1.85
N CYS A 42 7.24 -9.31 -2.84
CA CYS A 42 7.23 -9.64 -4.26
C CYS A 42 8.60 -9.37 -4.89
N PRO A 43 9.48 -10.37 -4.94
CA PRO A 43 10.68 -10.29 -5.77
C PRO A 43 10.31 -10.05 -7.23
N LYS A 44 11.19 -9.41 -8.00
CA LYS A 44 10.94 -9.09 -9.43
C LYS A 44 10.70 -10.34 -10.31
N THR A 45 11.11 -11.51 -9.84
CA THR A 45 10.93 -12.81 -10.50
C THR A 45 9.58 -13.47 -10.20
N HIS A 46 8.80 -12.91 -9.27
CA HIS A 46 7.55 -13.47 -8.81
C HIS A 46 6.36 -12.62 -9.25
N LYS A 47 5.26 -13.28 -9.62
CA LYS A 47 3.98 -12.64 -9.91
C LYS A 47 2.91 -13.28 -9.05
N PHE A 48 2.18 -12.47 -8.28
CA PHE A 48 1.00 -12.95 -7.59
C PHE A 48 -0.14 -13.18 -8.59
N THR A 49 -0.84 -14.30 -8.45
CA THR A 49 -2.01 -14.66 -9.25
C THR A 49 -3.30 -14.69 -8.42
N SER A 50 -3.18 -14.62 -7.09
CA SER A 50 -4.31 -14.57 -6.17
C SER A 50 -4.97 -13.19 -6.19
N VAL A 51 -6.30 -13.16 -6.27
CA VAL A 51 -7.09 -11.95 -6.04
C VAL A 51 -7.14 -11.69 -4.54
N VAL A 52 -6.54 -10.59 -4.10
CA VAL A 52 -6.56 -10.09 -2.72
C VAL A 52 -6.72 -8.58 -2.77
N GLY A 53 -7.42 -8.00 -1.79
CA GLY A 53 -7.74 -6.58 -1.74
C GLY A 53 -9.24 -6.31 -1.75
N THR A 54 -9.60 -5.04 -1.77
CA THR A 54 -10.99 -4.58 -1.81
C THR A 54 -11.51 -4.67 -3.25
N PRO A 55 -12.62 -5.38 -3.56
CA PRO A 55 -13.04 -5.68 -4.94
C PRO A 55 -13.23 -4.50 -5.91
N TYR A 56 -13.35 -3.28 -5.40
CA TYR A 56 -13.54 -2.06 -6.18
C TYR A 56 -12.22 -1.33 -6.54
N TYR A 57 -11.08 -1.81 -6.04
CA TYR A 57 -9.76 -1.18 -6.15
C TYR A 57 -8.67 -2.22 -6.48
#